data_AF-A0A0M8XTN6-F1
#
_entry.id   AF-A0A0M8XTN6-F1
#
_cell.length_a   1.000
_cell.length_b   1.000
_cell.length_c   1.000
_cell.angle_alpha   90.00
_cell.angle_beta   90.00
_cell.angle_gamma   90.00
#
_symmetry.space_group_name_H-M   'P 1'
#
loop_
_entity.id
_entity.type
_entity.pdbx_description
1 polymer ?
#
loop_
_entity_poly.entity_id
_entity_poly.type
_entity_poly.pdbx_seq_one_letter_code
_entity_poly.pdbx_strand_id
1 'polypeptide(L)'
;MPRGTSVRHPLAGLTRDFHRIGPLSGSLDPWIGAELDQHAADVCHGIVSSGSELNADTLGTYLHGFIDGCLERGWDSAAVDYDWETLRILAICRLAKDRGFVR
;
A
#
# COMPACT_ATOMS: atom_id res chain seq x y z
N MET A 1 25.63 -4.06 13.24
CA MET A 1 25.08 -4.83 12.10
C MET A 1 24.03 -3.95 11.42
N PRO A 2 24.22 -3.46 10.18
CA PRO A 2 23.15 -2.74 9.51
C PRO A 2 22.33 -3.74 8.68
N ARG A 3 21.08 -3.98 9.08
CA ARG A 3 20.09 -4.67 8.25
C ARG A 3 19.41 -3.63 7.36
N GLY A 4 20.07 -3.27 6.27
CA GLY A 4 19.45 -2.48 5.20
C GLY A 4 18.66 -3.41 4.29
N THR A 5 17.33 -3.36 4.36
CA THR A 5 16.47 -3.98 3.35
C THR A 5 16.53 -3.11 2.09
N SER A 6 17.38 -3.53 1.15
CA SER A 6 17.54 -2.88 -0.14
C SER A 6 16.31 -3.19 -1.02
N VAL A 7 15.34 -2.27 -1.06
CA VAL A 7 14.15 -2.42 -1.92
C VAL A 7 14.48 -1.90 -3.32
N ARG A 8 15.00 -2.78 -4.18
CA ARG A 8 15.01 -2.56 -5.64
C ARG A 8 13.58 -2.75 -6.16
N HIS A 9 13.06 -1.71 -6.79
CA HIS A 9 11.74 -1.61 -7.41
C HIS A 9 10.56 -1.81 -6.44
N PRO A 10 10.12 -0.74 -5.76
CA PRO A 10 9.20 -0.80 -4.63
C PRO A 10 7.85 -1.41 -4.98
N LEU A 11 7.25 -1.05 -6.10
CA LEU A 11 5.92 -1.55 -6.45
C LEU A 11 5.92 -3.02 -6.90
N ALA A 12 6.92 -3.45 -7.68
CA ALA A 12 7.02 -4.83 -8.17
C ALA A 12 7.45 -5.81 -7.08
N GLY A 13 8.34 -5.37 -6.17
CA GLY A 13 8.74 -6.12 -4.98
C GLY A 13 7.57 -6.31 -4.02
N LEU A 14 6.86 -5.21 -3.69
CA LEU A 14 5.67 -5.28 -2.82
C LEU A 14 4.60 -6.19 -3.43
N THR A 15 4.26 -6.04 -4.71
CA THR A 15 3.23 -6.86 -5.38
C THR A 15 3.54 -8.37 -5.30
N ARG A 16 4.82 -8.74 -5.39
CA ARG A 16 5.28 -10.14 -5.30
C ARG A 16 5.14 -10.71 -3.89
N ASP A 17 5.42 -9.91 -2.87
CA ASP A 17 5.21 -10.31 -1.47
C ASP A 17 3.70 -10.33 -1.11
N PHE A 18 2.88 -9.50 -1.77
CA PHE A 18 1.43 -9.46 -1.55
C PHE A 18 0.65 -10.68 -2.04
N HIS A 19 1.11 -11.37 -3.08
CA HIS A 19 0.52 -12.65 -3.48
C HIS A 19 0.55 -13.71 -2.36
N ARG A 20 1.39 -13.51 -1.33
CA ARG A 20 1.50 -14.38 -0.16
C ARG A 20 0.54 -13.99 0.99
N ILE A 21 0.07 -12.75 1.05
CA ILE A 21 -0.80 -12.24 2.15
C ILE A 21 -2.28 -12.51 1.88
N GLY A 22 -2.67 -12.73 0.63
CA GLY A 22 -3.99 -13.22 0.30
C GLY A 22 -4.32 -12.96 -1.16
N PRO A 23 -5.16 -13.80 -1.78
CA PRO A 23 -5.58 -13.53 -3.13
C PRO A 23 -6.42 -12.25 -3.09
N LEU A 24 -5.98 -11.20 -3.80
CA LEU A 24 -6.82 -10.08 -4.27
C LEU A 24 -7.94 -10.57 -5.23
N SER A 25 -8.41 -11.79 -5.03
CA SER A 25 -9.22 -12.63 -5.91
C SER A 25 -10.07 -13.65 -5.12
N GLY A 26 -9.89 -13.75 -3.79
CA GLY A 26 -10.79 -14.49 -2.90
C GLY A 26 -11.90 -13.57 -2.36
N SER A 27 -12.96 -14.17 -1.81
CA SER A 27 -13.98 -13.43 -1.07
C SER A 27 -13.36 -12.86 0.20
N LEU A 28 -12.83 -11.64 0.14
CA LEU A 28 -12.50 -10.85 1.32
C LEU A 28 -13.78 -10.69 2.15
N ASP A 29 -13.65 -10.65 3.46
CA ASP A 29 -14.79 -10.26 4.28
C ASP A 29 -15.27 -8.87 3.84
N PRO A 30 -16.59 -8.62 3.76
CA PRO A 30 -17.12 -7.35 3.26
C PRO A 30 -16.56 -6.12 3.96
N TRP A 31 -16.24 -6.23 5.25
CA TRP A 31 -15.66 -5.15 6.04
C TRP A 31 -14.22 -4.80 5.57
N ILE A 32 -13.41 -5.78 5.19
CA ILE A 32 -12.07 -5.55 4.65
C ILE A 32 -12.18 -4.81 3.32
N GLY A 33 -13.08 -5.24 2.44
CA GLY A 33 -13.32 -4.56 1.17
C GLY A 33 -13.65 -3.08 1.34
N ALA A 34 -14.54 -2.76 2.29
CA ALA A 34 -14.92 -1.39 2.62
C ALA A 34 -13.75 -0.55 3.17
N GLU A 35 -12.96 -1.10 4.08
CA GLU A 35 -11.76 -0.42 4.62
C GLU A 35 -10.72 -0.14 3.53
N LEU A 36 -10.49 -1.09 2.62
CA LEU A 36 -9.59 -0.89 1.49
C LEU A 36 -10.09 0.22 0.56
N ASP A 37 -11.40 0.25 0.26
CA ASP A 37 -11.99 1.29 -0.59
C ASP A 37 -11.89 2.67 0.09
N GLN A 38 -12.10 2.75 1.41
CA GLN A 38 -11.94 3.98 2.18
C GLN A 38 -10.48 4.47 2.16
N HIS A 39 -9.52 3.59 2.42
CA HIS A 39 -8.10 3.96 2.33
C HIS A 39 -7.70 4.40 0.92
N ALA A 40 -8.19 3.73 -0.12
CA ALA A 40 -7.93 4.14 -1.49
C ALA A 40 -8.48 5.56 -1.76
N ALA A 41 -9.68 5.88 -1.27
CA ALA A 41 -10.26 7.22 -1.38
C ALA A 41 -9.41 8.27 -0.65
N ASP A 42 -8.97 7.98 0.58
CA ASP A 42 -8.10 8.88 1.36
C ASP A 42 -6.76 9.14 0.66
N VAL A 43 -6.14 8.10 0.09
CA VAL A 43 -4.87 8.22 -0.65
C VAL A 43 -5.07 9.09 -1.89
N CYS A 44 -6.13 8.82 -2.67
CA CYS A 44 -6.45 9.63 -3.85
C CYS A 44 -6.67 11.10 -3.46
N HIS A 45 -7.45 11.35 -2.41
CA HIS A 45 -7.72 12.69 -1.92
C HIS A 45 -6.44 13.37 -1.43
N GLY A 46 -5.57 12.69 -0.68
CA GLY A 46 -4.29 13.22 -0.22
C GLY A 46 -3.38 13.63 -1.36
N ILE A 47 -3.27 12.81 -2.41
CA ILE A 47 -2.47 13.12 -3.60
C ILE A 47 -3.05 14.33 -4.34
N VAL A 48 -4.35 14.33 -4.63
CA VAL A 48 -5.00 15.43 -5.37
C VAL A 48 -4.99 16.75 -4.59
N SER A 49 -5.25 16.71 -3.28
CA SER A 49 -5.22 17.91 -2.43
C SER A 49 -3.83 18.50 -2.26
N SER A 50 -2.76 17.73 -2.48
CA SER A 50 -1.38 18.24 -2.56
C SER A 50 -1.04 18.91 -3.90
N GLY A 51 -2.01 18.99 -4.83
CA GLY A 51 -1.82 19.58 -6.17
C GLY A 51 -1.22 18.63 -7.20
N SER A 52 -1.07 17.34 -6.85
CA SER A 52 -0.52 16.32 -7.73
C SER A 52 -1.62 15.55 -8.46
N GLU A 53 -1.35 15.13 -9.70
CA GLU A 53 -2.22 14.17 -10.40
C GLU A 53 -2.01 12.75 -9.85
N LEU A 54 -3.07 11.96 -9.78
CA LEU A 54 -2.99 10.56 -9.39
C LEU A 54 -2.46 9.71 -10.55
N ASN A 55 -1.18 9.32 -10.47
CA ASN A 55 -0.50 8.46 -11.43
C ASN A 55 0.45 7.49 -10.70
N ALA A 56 1.15 6.64 -11.45
CA ALA A 56 2.04 5.62 -10.88
C ALA A 56 3.19 6.23 -10.05
N ASP A 57 3.72 7.37 -10.45
CA ASP A 57 4.86 8.03 -9.80
C ASP A 57 4.44 8.71 -8.49
N THR A 58 3.32 9.44 -8.51
CA THR A 58 2.79 10.11 -7.32
C THR A 58 2.26 9.11 -6.29
N LEU A 59 1.65 8.01 -6.75
CA LEU A 59 1.23 6.92 -5.87
C LEU A 59 2.44 6.18 -5.27
N GLY A 60 3.50 5.96 -6.05
CA GLY A 60 4.75 5.37 -5.55
C GLY A 60 5.45 6.26 -4.51
N THR A 61 5.48 7.57 -4.76
CA THR A 61 6.01 8.57 -3.81
C THR A 61 5.20 8.59 -2.51
N TYR A 62 3.87 8.57 -2.60
CA TYR A 62 3.00 8.46 -1.43
C TYR A 62 3.29 7.19 -0.63
N LEU A 63 3.37 6.04 -1.31
CA LEU A 63 3.62 4.75 -0.67
C LEU A 63 4.94 4.74 0.09
N HIS A 64 6.01 5.27 -0.50
CA HIS A 64 7.30 5.38 0.17
C HIS A 64 7.24 6.25 1.43
N GLY A 65 6.72 7.47 1.31
CA GLY A 65 6.60 8.37 2.46
C GLY A 65 5.72 7.78 3.56
N PHE A 66 4.68 7.03 3.19
CA PHE A 66 3.84 6.31 4.13
C PHE A 66 4.62 5.22 4.87
N ILE A 67 5.33 4.33 4.15
CA ILE A 67 6.11 3.24 4.76
C ILE A 67 7.22 3.81 5.64
N ASP A 68 7.97 4.80 5.16
CA ASP A 68 9.04 5.44 5.92
C ASP A 68 8.49 6.00 7.24
N GLY A 69 7.37 6.74 7.20
CA GLY A 69 6.72 7.26 8.39
C GLY A 69 6.21 6.16 9.34
N CYS A 70 5.77 5.01 8.83
CA CYS A 70 5.36 3.88 9.67
C CYS A 70 6.57 3.25 10.38
N LEU A 71 7.66 3.01 9.65
CA LEU A 71 8.88 2.45 10.21
C LEU A 71 9.50 3.37 11.26
N GLU A 72 9.49 4.68 11.04
CA GLU A 72 9.95 5.67 12.03
C GLU A 72 9.14 5.62 13.34
N ARG A 73 7.85 5.27 13.27
CA ARG A 73 6.98 5.07 14.45
C ARG A 73 7.14 3.69 15.09
N GLY A 74 8.01 2.84 14.57
CA GLY A 74 8.25 1.49 15.07
C GLY A 74 7.19 0.47 14.62
N TRP A 75 6.49 0.74 13.52
CA TRP A 75 5.55 -0.22 12.95
C TRP A 75 6.26 -1.51 12.51
N ASP A 76 5.67 -2.65 12.86
CA ASP A 76 6.13 -3.99 12.47
C ASP A 76 4.98 -4.80 11.90
N SER A 77 4.99 -4.98 10.57
CA SER A 77 4.00 -5.77 9.83
C SER A 77 3.89 -7.25 10.26
N ALA A 78 4.87 -7.79 10.99
CA ALA A 78 4.84 -9.17 11.46
C ALA A 78 4.15 -9.33 12.83
N ALA A 79 3.84 -8.24 13.52
CA ALA A 79 3.32 -8.27 14.87
C ALA A 79 1.79 -8.38 14.96
N VAL A 80 1.06 -7.92 13.94
CA VAL A 80 -0.41 -7.86 13.93
C VAL A 80 -0.97 -8.20 12.54
N ASP A 81 -1.98 -9.07 12.49
CA ASP A 81 -2.70 -9.35 11.25
C ASP A 81 -3.67 -8.18 10.92
N TYR A 82 -3.54 -7.62 9.71
CA TYR A 82 -4.43 -6.58 9.15
C TYR A 82 -4.61 -5.32 10.01
N ASP A 83 -3.52 -4.78 10.55
CA ASP A 83 -3.55 -3.44 11.13
C ASP A 83 -3.81 -2.35 10.09
N TRP A 84 -4.07 -1.13 10.57
CA TRP A 84 -4.42 0.02 9.72
C TRP A 84 -3.34 0.32 8.67
N GLU A 85 -2.06 0.24 9.05
CA GLU A 85 -0.94 0.39 8.12
C GLU A 85 -0.96 -0.67 7.01
N THR A 86 -1.15 -1.93 7.38
CA THR A 86 -1.26 -3.05 6.43
C THR A 86 -2.43 -2.83 5.47
N LEU A 87 -3.60 -2.47 5.99
CA LEU A 87 -4.79 -2.19 5.17
C LEU A 87 -4.56 -1.03 4.19
N ARG A 88 -3.89 0.04 4.62
CA ARG A 88 -3.58 1.16 3.72
C ARG A 88 -2.61 0.78 2.62
N ILE A 89 -1.60 -0.04 2.91
CA ILE A 89 -0.67 -0.53 1.88
C ILE A 89 -1.39 -1.46 0.90
N LEU A 90 -2.25 -2.36 1.39
CA LEU A 90 -3.08 -3.22 0.55
C LEU A 90 -4.01 -2.40 -0.36
N ALA A 91 -4.61 -1.33 0.16
CA ALA A 91 -5.46 -0.43 -0.60
C ALA A 91 -4.69 0.27 -1.73
N ILE A 92 -3.46 0.74 -1.46
CA ILE A 92 -2.58 1.34 -2.48
C ILE A 92 -2.23 0.34 -3.58
N CYS A 93 -1.93 -0.91 -3.23
CA CYS A 93 -1.59 -1.95 -4.20
C CYS A 93 -2.79 -2.31 -5.08
N ARG A 94 -3.98 -2.47 -4.48
CA ARG A 94 -5.23 -2.68 -5.21
C ARG A 94 -5.52 -1.50 -6.13
N LEU A 95 -5.39 -0.27 -5.64
CA LEU A 95 -5.57 0.94 -6.44
C LEU A 95 -4.60 0.99 -7.63
N ALA A 96 -3.32 0.66 -7.43
CA ALA A 96 -2.35 0.61 -8.51
C ALA A 96 -2.73 -0.42 -9.59
N LYS A 97 -3.23 -1.58 -9.18
CA LYS A 97 -3.71 -2.63 -10.10
C LYS A 97 -4.98 -2.19 -10.84
N ASP A 98 -5.96 -1.65 -10.13
CA ASP A 98 -7.25 -1.22 -10.69
C ASP A 98 -7.09 -0.06 -11.68
N ARG A 99 -6.07 0.79 -11.48
CA ARG A 99 -5.71 1.87 -12.41
C ARG A 99 -4.76 1.45 -13.53
N GLY A 100 -4.28 0.20 -13.52
CA GLY A 100 -3.34 -0.31 -14.52
C GLY A 100 -1.92 0.27 -14.42
N PHE A 101 -1.53 0.79 -13.26
CA PHE A 101 -0.18 1.30 -12.99
C PHE A 101 0.84 0.17 -12.82
N VAL A 102 0.36 -1.00 -12.38
CA VAL A 102 1.15 -2.23 -12.26
C VAL A 102 0.44 -3.37 -13.00
N ARG A 103 1.22 -4.33 -13.47
CA ARG A 103 0.78 -5.39 -14.38
C ARG A 103 0.75 -6.75 -13.69
#